data_AF-A0A1L9NJY7-F1
#
_entry.id   AF-A0A1L9NJY7-F1
#
_cell.length_a   1.000
_cell.length_b   1.000
_cell.length_c   1.000
_cell.angle_alpha   90.00
_cell.angle_beta   90.00
_cell.angle_gamma   90.00
#
_symmetry.space_group_name_H-M   'P 1'
#
loop_
_entity.id
_entity.type
_entity.pdbx_description
1 polymer ?
#
loop_
_entity_poly.entity_id
_entity_poly.type
_entity_poly.pdbx_seq_one_letter_code
_entity_poly.pdbx_strand_id
1 'polypeptide(L)'
;MAISPITIGTQLKTKTGNLYTITKRLQESIWLATSQSHKQPVIVKSVQHFRLKTERDVIRPFQDRCSHIRPLLDEVEDPPGPPALILKHLDDDLLHASNSKTLRMGSLCVGL
;
A
#
# COMPACT_ATOMS: atom_id res chain seq x y z
N MET A 1 -7.76 0.25 -25.78
CA MET A 1 -7.81 1.34 -24.77
C MET A 1 -6.39 1.58 -24.28
N ALA A 2 -5.88 2.81 -24.41
CA ALA A 2 -4.54 3.15 -23.97
C ALA A 2 -4.52 3.21 -22.44
N ILE A 3 -3.63 2.43 -21.82
CA ILE A 3 -3.51 2.36 -20.37
C ILE A 3 -2.62 3.52 -19.94
N SER A 4 -3.10 4.38 -19.04
CA SER A 4 -2.29 5.48 -18.52
C SER A 4 -1.28 4.92 -17.51
N PRO A 5 0.04 5.06 -17.73
CA PRO A 5 1.03 4.61 -16.76
C PRO A 5 0.94 5.45 -15.48
N ILE A 6 1.11 4.80 -14.32
CA ILE A 6 1.21 5.52 -13.05
C ILE A 6 2.53 6.31 -13.06
N THR A 7 2.43 7.62 -12.89
CA THR A 7 3.59 8.54 -12.81
C THR A 7 3.50 9.41 -11.55
N ILE A 8 4.64 9.95 -11.12
CA ILE A 8 4.69 10.88 -9.98
C ILE A 8 3.83 12.11 -10.30
N GLY A 9 3.04 12.56 -9.31
CA GLY A 9 2.09 13.66 -9.46
C GLY A 9 0.71 13.25 -9.96
N THR A 10 0.53 12.01 -10.44
CA THR A 10 -0.79 11.50 -10.85
C THR A 10 -1.69 11.33 -9.62
N GLN A 11 -2.97 11.68 -9.78
CA GLN A 11 -4.00 11.43 -8.77
C GLN A 11 -4.75 10.14 -9.09
N LEU A 12 -4.88 9.27 -8.10
CA LEU A 12 -5.63 8.04 -8.17
C LEU A 12 -6.94 8.22 -7.40
N LYS A 13 -8.05 8.01 -8.11
CA LYS A 13 -9.38 7.94 -7.51
C LYS A 13 -9.70 6.49 -7.18
N THR A 14 -10.17 6.24 -5.97
CA THR A 14 -10.47 4.90 -5.50
C THR A 14 -11.97 4.61 -5.44
N LYS A 15 -12.33 3.36 -5.16
CA LYS A 15 -13.72 2.89 -5.04
C LYS A 15 -14.50 3.63 -3.97
N THR A 16 -13.87 3.98 -2.84
CA THR A 16 -14.54 4.75 -1.78
C THR A 16 -14.56 6.26 -2.07
N GLY A 17 -14.07 6.70 -3.23
CA GLY A 17 -14.06 8.10 -3.65
C GLY A 17 -12.89 8.91 -3.10
N ASN A 18 -11.93 8.30 -2.41
CA ASN A 18 -10.74 8.97 -1.93
C ASN A 18 -9.79 9.31 -3.09
N LEU A 19 -9.01 10.38 -2.90
CA LEU A 19 -7.97 10.80 -3.83
C LEU A 19 -6.60 10.64 -3.20
N TYR A 20 -5.70 9.99 -3.94
CA TYR A 20 -4.31 9.77 -3.55
C TYR A 20 -3.37 10.32 -4.61
N THR A 21 -2.39 11.12 -4.20
CA THR A 21 -1.39 11.67 -5.12
C THR A 21 -0.10 10.86 -5.04
N ILE A 22 0.38 10.33 -6.16
CA ILE A 22 1.65 9.59 -6.21
C ILE A 22 2.81 10.55 -5.96
N THR A 23 3.66 10.25 -4.98
CA THR A 23 4.78 11.11 -4.59
C THR A 23 6.14 10.51 -4.93
N LYS A 24 6.28 9.17 -4.91
CA LYS A 24 7.57 8.52 -5.14
C LYS A 24 7.38 7.09 -5.66
N ARG A 25 8.24 6.65 -6.60
CA ARG A 25 8.38 5.23 -6.95
C ARG A 25 9.34 4.57 -5.96
N LEU A 26 8.91 3.48 -5.31
CA LEU A 26 9.76 2.71 -4.38
C LEU A 26 10.36 1.49 -5.07
N GLN A 27 9.56 0.79 -5.87
CA GLN A 27 9.97 -0.36 -6.69
C GLN A 27 9.17 -0.37 -8.01
N GLU A 28 9.27 -1.44 -8.80
CA GLU A 28 8.61 -1.52 -10.10
C GLU A 28 7.08 -1.36 -10.04
N SER A 29 6.44 -2.08 -9.12
CA SER A 29 4.98 -2.06 -8.92
C SER A 29 4.54 -1.39 -7.63
N ILE A 30 5.47 -0.71 -6.92
CA ILE A 30 5.25 -0.17 -5.57
C ILE A 30 5.56 1.32 -5.56
N TRP A 31 4.58 2.10 -5.15
CA TRP A 31 4.64 3.55 -5.13
C TRP A 31 4.23 4.07 -3.76
N LEU A 32 4.82 5.19 -3.36
CA LEU A 32 4.37 5.99 -2.24
C LEU A 32 3.36 7.01 -2.76
N ALA A 33 2.28 7.20 -2.00
CA ALA A 33 1.29 8.24 -2.27
C ALA A 33 0.86 8.91 -0.96
N THR A 34 0.22 10.06 -1.07
CA THR A 34 -0.36 10.78 0.06
C THR A 34 -1.87 10.88 -0.11
N SER A 35 -2.60 10.58 0.96
CA SER A 35 -4.06 10.82 1.03
C SER A 35 -4.32 12.31 1.16
N GLN A 36 -5.25 12.86 0.36
CA GLN A 36 -5.66 14.25 0.49
C GLN A 36 -6.36 14.55 1.82
N SER A 37 -7.15 13.59 2.34
CA SER A 37 -7.96 13.78 3.54
C SER A 37 -7.15 13.72 4.84
N HIS A 38 -6.21 12.78 4.95
CA HIS A 38 -5.51 12.51 6.21
C HIS A 38 -4.03 12.90 6.21
N LYS A 39 -3.47 13.32 5.06
CA LYS A 39 -2.03 13.62 4.87
C LYS A 39 -1.06 12.49 5.28
N GLN A 40 -1.57 11.29 5.55
CA GLN A 40 -0.74 10.14 5.87
C GLN A 40 -0.21 9.48 4.59
N PRO A 41 1.05 9.01 4.59
CA PRO A 41 1.59 8.24 3.50
C PRO A 41 0.88 6.89 3.39
N VAL A 42 0.67 6.45 2.16
CA VAL A 42 0.14 5.13 1.83
C VAL A 42 1.01 4.49 0.76
N ILE A 43 0.91 3.16 0.66
CA ILE A 43 1.55 2.42 -0.43
C ILE A 43 0.51 2.06 -1.47
N VAL A 44 0.83 2.38 -2.71
CA VAL A 44 0.07 1.98 -3.89
C VAL A 44 0.81 0.82 -4.54
N LYS A 45 0.18 -0.35 -4.56
CA LYS A 45 0.68 -1.51 -5.29
C LYS A 45 -0.12 -1.69 -6.55
N SER A 46 0.53 -1.56 -7.71
CA SER A 46 -0.15 -1.67 -9.00
C SER A 46 0.60 -2.62 -9.92
N VAL A 47 -0.08 -3.70 -10.29
CA VAL A 47 0.44 -4.71 -11.21
C VAL A 47 -0.73 -5.39 -11.92
N GLN A 48 -0.62 -5.55 -13.24
CA GLN A 48 -1.60 -6.28 -14.04
C GLN A 48 -1.31 -7.78 -13.98
N HIS A 49 -1.55 -8.38 -12.82
CA HIS A 49 -1.27 -9.79 -12.59
C HIS A 49 -2.21 -10.38 -11.54
N PHE A 50 -2.52 -11.68 -11.64
CA PHE A 50 -3.42 -12.36 -10.69
C PHE A 50 -2.95 -12.23 -9.24
N ARG A 51 -1.64 -12.04 -9.02
CA ARG A 51 -1.04 -11.82 -7.70
C ARG A 51 -1.68 -10.64 -6.94
N LEU A 52 -2.09 -9.59 -7.65
CA LEU A 52 -2.76 -8.45 -7.01
C LEU A 52 -4.15 -8.85 -6.49
N LYS A 53 -4.88 -9.65 -7.27
CA LYS A 53 -6.18 -10.21 -6.86
C LYS A 53 -6.02 -11.16 -5.67
N THR A 54 -5.04 -12.06 -5.72
CA THR A 54 -4.74 -13.00 -4.62
C THR A 54 -4.44 -12.26 -3.33
N GLU A 55 -3.60 -11.22 -3.39
CA GLU A 55 -3.25 -10.41 -2.21
C GLU A 55 -4.48 -9.75 -1.59
N ARG A 56 -5.33 -9.11 -2.40
CA ARG A 56 -6.61 -8.55 -1.94
C ARG A 56 -7.46 -9.62 -1.26
N ASP A 57 -7.65 -10.77 -1.92
CA ASP A 57 -8.53 -11.83 -1.43
C ASP A 57 -8.02 -12.47 -0.13
N VAL A 58 -6.69 -12.55 0.04
CA VAL A 58 -6.06 -13.05 1.27
C VAL A 58 -6.11 -12.02 2.39
N ILE A 59 -5.89 -10.73 2.11
CA ILE A 59 -5.80 -9.68 3.14
C ILE A 59 -7.19 -9.26 3.65
N ARG A 60 -8.21 -9.27 2.79
CA ARG A 60 -9.56 -8.76 3.09
C ARG A 60 -10.22 -9.42 4.31
N PRO A 61 -10.18 -10.76 4.51
CA PRO A 61 -10.79 -11.39 5.67
C PRO A 61 -10.13 -11.05 7.01
N PHE A 62 -8.93 -10.47 7.01
CA PHE A 62 -8.18 -10.16 8.23
C PHE A 62 -8.30 -8.71 8.69
N GLN A 63 -8.91 -7.81 7.91
CA GLN A 63 -8.98 -6.38 8.23
C GLN A 63 -9.56 -6.12 9.62
N ASP A 64 -10.61 -6.85 9.99
CA ASP A 64 -11.29 -6.68 11.29
C ASP A 64 -10.89 -7.73 12.33
N ARG A 65 -10.05 -8.71 11.94
CA ARG A 65 -9.72 -9.88 12.77
C ARG A 65 -8.28 -9.90 13.27
N CYS A 66 -7.38 -9.14 12.64
CA CYS A 66 -5.96 -9.18 12.98
C CYS A 66 -5.30 -7.81 12.74
N SER A 67 -4.95 -7.13 13.83
CA SER A 67 -4.24 -5.85 13.79
C SER A 67 -2.79 -5.95 13.28
N HIS A 68 -2.22 -7.16 13.24
CA HIS A 68 -0.83 -7.40 12.84
C HIS A 68 -0.66 -7.59 11.34
N ILE A 69 -1.75 -7.84 10.60
CA ILE A 69 -1.72 -7.92 9.14
C ILE A 69 -1.90 -6.51 8.59
N ARG A 70 -1.06 -6.16 7.62
CA ARG A 70 -1.08 -4.85 6.98
C ARG A 70 -2.49 -4.52 6.44
N PRO A 71 -3.09 -3.39 6.85
CA PRO A 71 -4.41 -3.01 6.38
C PRO A 71 -4.46 -2.67 4.88
N LEU A 72 -5.51 -3.16 4.21
CA LEU A 72 -5.99 -2.72 2.90
C LEU A 72 -6.95 -1.56 3.13
N LEU A 73 -6.51 -0.35 2.78
CA LEU A 73 -7.27 0.87 3.02
C LEU A 73 -8.30 1.13 1.92
N ASP A 74 -7.94 0.80 0.67
CA ASP A 74 -8.75 1.13 -0.49
C ASP A 74 -8.30 0.35 -1.73
N GLU A 75 -9.09 0.47 -2.80
CA GLU A 75 -8.79 -0.11 -4.10
C GLU A 75 -9.05 0.91 -5.20
N VAL A 76 -8.15 0.97 -6.20
CA VAL A 76 -8.38 1.75 -7.42
C VAL A 76 -9.21 0.89 -8.38
N GLU A 77 -10.33 1.43 -8.84
CA GLU A 77 -11.18 0.81 -9.86
C GLU A 77 -10.67 1.20 -11.27
N ASP A 78 -10.80 0.27 -12.21
CA ASP A 78 -10.34 0.41 -13.60
C ASP A 78 -11.22 1.44 -14.34
N PRO A 79 -10.74 2.69 -14.56
CA PRO A 79 -10.28 3.10 -15.90
C PRO A 79 -9.19 4.22 -15.92
N PRO A 80 -8.52 4.52 -17.06
CA PRO A 80 -7.78 3.62 -17.93
C PRO A 80 -6.42 3.21 -17.30
N GLY A 81 -6.27 3.27 -15.97
CA GLY A 81 -5.02 2.94 -15.29
C GLY A 81 -4.91 1.46 -14.91
N PRO A 82 -3.71 0.94 -14.59
CA PRO A 82 -3.56 -0.40 -14.06
C PRO A 82 -4.27 -0.55 -12.70
N PRO A 83 -4.84 -1.73 -12.38
CA PRO A 83 -5.47 -1.96 -11.09
C PRO A 83 -4.46 -1.73 -9.96
N ALA A 84 -4.92 -1.18 -8.84
CA ALA A 84 -4.04 -0.89 -7.71
C ALA A 84 -4.73 -1.10 -6.36
N LEU A 85 -3.95 -1.54 -5.38
CA LEU A 85 -4.35 -1.62 -3.97
C LEU A 85 -3.70 -0.49 -3.19
N ILE A 86 -4.46 0.11 -2.29
CA ILE A 86 -3.96 1.12 -1.34
C ILE A 86 -3.77 0.46 0.01
N LEU A 87 -2.53 0.41 0.48
CA LEU A 87 -2.12 -0.26 1.70
C LEU A 87 -1.55 0.76 2.70
N LYS A 88 -1.74 0.52 4.00
CA LYS A 88 -1.15 1.35 5.07
C LYS A 88 0.38 1.41 4.93
N HIS A 89 0.99 2.59 5.03
CA HIS A 89 2.46 2.70 5.06
C HIS A 89 3.03 2.10 6.36
N LEU A 90 4.15 1.37 6.24
CA LEU A 90 4.96 0.89 7.36
C LEU A 90 6.37 1.45 7.15
N ASP A 91 7.00 1.96 8.21
CA ASP A 91 8.21 2.77 8.09
C ASP A 91 9.47 1.97 7.74
N ASP A 92 9.51 0.70 8.15
CA ASP A 92 10.65 -0.18 7.96
C ASP A 92 10.18 -1.63 7.78
N ASP A 93 11.05 -2.48 7.24
CA ASP A 93 10.82 -3.91 7.18
C ASP A 93 11.88 -4.68 7.99
N LEU A 94 11.53 -5.89 8.42
CA LEU A 94 12.39 -6.68 9.30
C LEU A 94 13.75 -7.02 8.65
N LEU A 95 13.77 -7.19 7.33
CA LEU A 95 15.00 -7.54 6.60
C LEU A 95 15.97 -6.37 6.59
N HIS A 96 15.48 -5.16 6.32
CA HIS A 96 16.29 -3.95 6.41
C HIS A 96 16.70 -3.65 7.86
N ALA A 97 15.78 -3.80 8.81
CA ALA A 97 16.06 -3.60 10.23
C ALA A 97 17.11 -4.57 10.77
N SER A 98 17.06 -5.86 10.40
CA SER A 98 18.01 -6.87 10.88
C SER A 98 19.42 -6.68 10.31
N ASN A 99 19.53 -6.16 9.09
CA ASN A 99 20.80 -5.83 8.47
C ASN A 99 21.44 -4.55 9.05
N SER A 100 20.61 -3.63 9.58
CA SER A 100 21.08 -2.33 10.09
C SER A 100 21.21 -2.28 11.62
N LYS A 101 20.53 -3.16 12.35
CA LYS A 101 20.45 -3.14 13.82
C LYS A 101 20.55 -4.55 14.37
N THR A 102 21.26 -4.72 15.49
CA THR A 102 21.25 -5.98 16.23
C THR A 102 19.86 -6.27 16.78
N LEU A 103 19.30 -7.43 16.45
CA LEU A 103 18.05 -7.91 17.03
C LEU A 103 18.28 -8.23 18.52
N ARG A 104 17.61 -7.48 19.39
CA ARG A 104 17.65 -7.72 20.84
C ARG A 104 16.39 -8.45 21.27
N MET A 105 16.56 -9.48 22.10
CA MET A 105 15.46 -10.05 22.87
C MET A 105 15.11 -9.07 24.00
N GLY A 106 14.21 -8.13 23.73
CA GLY A 106 13.84 -7.10 24.70
C GLY A 106 12.60 -6.33 24.27
N SER A 107 11.47 -6.72 24.85
CA SER A 107 10.15 -6.05 24.87
C SER A 107 9.68 -5.47 23.53
N LEU A 108 8.91 -6.30 22.81
CA LEU A 108 7.84 -5.83 21.95
C LEU A 108 6.85 -5.03 22.82
N CYS A 109 7.14 -3.76 23.11
CA CYS A 109 6.14 -2.82 23.59
C CYS A 109 5.17 -2.58 22.43
N VAL A 110 4.18 -3.46 22.32
CA VAL A 110 2.98 -3.24 21.53
C VAL A 110 2.28 -2.07 22.22
N GLY A 111 2.34 -0.89 21.61
CA GLY A 111 1.40 0.18 21.91
C GLY A 111 0.01 -0.30 21.48
N LEU A 112 -0.72 -0.88 22.43
CA LEU A 112 -2.18 -0.99 22.41
C LEU A 112 -2.78 0.39 22.67
#